data_AF-A0A9D2UPR6-F1
#
_entry.id   AF-A0A9D2UPR6-F1
#
_cell.length_a   1.000
_cell.length_b   1.000
_cell.length_c   1.000
_cell.angle_alpha   90.00
_cell.angle_beta   90.00
_cell.angle_gamma   90.00
#
_symmetry.space_group_name_H-M   'P 1'
#
loop_
_entity.id
_entity.type
_entity.pdbx_description
1 polymer ?
#
loop_
_entity_poly.entity_id
_entity_poly.type
_entity_poly.pdbx_seq_one_letter_code
_entity_poly.pdbx_strand_id
1 'polypeptide(L)'
;MDPQTAHNRLHDKLDDLEHILGPLGKRFSSAGFELALVGGSVRDALLGRPMPDLDFTTDAHPDDILRLIADWVDTHWDIGREFGTIGAVKSGVQIEITTYRAEAYEEDSRKPVVA
;
A
#
# COMPACT_ATOMS: atom_id res chain seq x y z
N MET A 1 16.77 6.80 -18.83
CA MET A 1 15.51 6.12 -19.20
C MET A 1 14.60 7.21 -19.75
N ASP A 2 14.01 7.00 -20.92
CA ASP A 2 13.05 7.94 -21.47
C ASP A 2 11.75 7.92 -20.61
N PRO A 3 11.18 9.09 -20.24
CA PRO A 3 9.97 9.17 -19.40
C PRO A 3 8.77 8.41 -19.96
N GLN A 4 8.57 8.39 -21.29
CA GLN A 4 7.47 7.66 -21.90
C GLN A 4 7.60 6.16 -21.67
N THR A 5 8.84 5.64 -21.76
CA THR A 5 9.12 4.23 -21.48
C THR A 5 8.80 3.86 -20.03
N ALA A 6 9.15 4.72 -19.06
CA ALA A 6 8.84 4.48 -17.65
C ALA A 6 7.33 4.50 -17.40
N HIS A 7 6.63 5.46 -18.00
CA HIS A 7 5.18 5.61 -17.89
C HIS A 7 4.43 4.40 -18.46
N ASN A 8 4.83 3.90 -19.63
CA ASN A 8 4.20 2.72 -20.23
C ASN A 8 4.40 1.47 -19.34
N ARG A 9 5.58 1.29 -18.75
CA ARG A 9 5.84 0.16 -17.83
C ARG A 9 4.97 0.19 -16.59
N LEU A 10 4.78 1.38 -16.03
CA LEU A 10 3.87 1.56 -14.90
C LEU A 10 2.47 1.12 -15.30
N HIS A 11 1.94 1.62 -16.42
CA HIS A 11 0.62 1.23 -16.91
C HIS A 11 0.50 -0.28 -17.14
N ASP A 12 1.42 -0.89 -17.88
CA ASP A 12 1.40 -2.33 -18.14
C ASP A 12 1.39 -3.14 -16.83
N LYS A 13 2.14 -2.68 -15.80
CA LYS A 13 2.17 -3.34 -14.49
C LYS A 13 0.97 -3.11 -13.61
N LEU A 14 0.34 -1.95 -13.69
CA LEU A 14 -0.90 -1.71 -12.95
C LEU A 14 -2.08 -2.43 -13.62
N ASP A 15 -2.09 -2.55 -14.94
CA ASP A 15 -3.12 -3.28 -15.70
C ASP A 15 -3.13 -4.78 -15.31
N ASP A 16 -1.96 -5.40 -15.14
CA ASP A 16 -1.82 -6.78 -14.62
C ASP A 16 -2.49 -6.96 -13.22
N LEU A 17 -2.60 -5.87 -12.45
CA LEU A 17 -3.07 -5.84 -11.07
C LEU A 17 -4.46 -5.20 -10.92
N GLU A 18 -5.15 -4.84 -12.00
CA GLU A 18 -6.42 -4.10 -11.96
C GLU A 18 -7.50 -4.82 -11.14
N HIS A 19 -7.50 -6.16 -11.18
CA HIS A 19 -8.40 -7.00 -10.38
C HIS A 19 -8.23 -6.85 -8.85
N ILE A 20 -7.12 -6.27 -8.41
CA ILE A 20 -6.82 -5.92 -7.00
C ILE A 20 -6.98 -4.41 -6.80
N LEU A 21 -6.35 -3.60 -7.66
CA LEU A 21 -6.26 -2.14 -7.48
C LEU A 21 -7.63 -1.46 -7.54
N GLY A 22 -8.44 -1.77 -8.56
CA GLY A 22 -9.77 -1.18 -8.74
C GLY A 22 -10.70 -1.47 -7.55
N PRO A 23 -10.88 -2.75 -7.15
CA PRO A 23 -11.72 -3.08 -5.99
C PRO A 23 -11.20 -2.54 -4.67
N LEU A 24 -9.88 -2.47 -4.46
CA LEU A 24 -9.30 -1.91 -3.24
C LEU A 24 -9.52 -0.40 -3.17
N GLY A 25 -9.17 0.33 -4.24
CA GLY A 25 -9.40 1.78 -4.33
C GLY A 25 -10.88 2.15 -4.16
N LYS A 26 -11.79 1.35 -4.72
CA LYS A 26 -13.24 1.55 -4.53
C LYS A 26 -13.68 1.41 -3.08
N ARG A 27 -13.11 0.46 -2.32
CA ARG A 27 -13.47 0.26 -0.89
C ARG A 27 -13.11 1.47 -0.05
N PHE A 28 -11.89 2.01 -0.22
CA PHE A 28 -11.42 3.18 0.51
C PHE A 28 -12.19 4.43 0.11
N SER A 29 -12.28 4.71 -1.20
CA SER A 29 -13.01 5.89 -1.69
C SER A 29 -14.51 5.88 -1.33
N SER A 30 -15.17 4.71 -1.37
CA SER A 30 -16.58 4.60 -0.96
C SER A 30 -16.80 4.82 0.53
N ALA A 31 -15.75 4.63 1.34
CA ALA A 31 -15.76 4.89 2.77
C ALA A 31 -15.26 6.32 3.12
N GLY A 32 -14.88 7.11 2.12
CA GLY A 32 -14.41 8.49 2.30
C GLY A 32 -12.92 8.64 2.62
N PHE A 33 -12.12 7.60 2.39
CA PHE A 33 -10.68 7.61 2.63
C PHE A 33 -9.89 7.71 1.32
N GLU A 34 -8.72 8.33 1.40
CA GLU A 34 -7.70 8.32 0.37
C GLU A 34 -6.93 7.00 0.40
N LEU A 35 -6.42 6.58 -0.76
CA LEU A 35 -5.51 5.43 -0.86
C LEU A 35 -4.51 5.68 -1.98
N ALA A 36 -3.22 5.65 -1.66
CA ALA A 36 -2.15 5.88 -2.61
C ALA A 36 -1.16 4.70 -2.62
N LEU A 37 -0.82 4.21 -3.82
CA LEU A 37 0.28 3.28 -4.01
C LEU A 37 1.61 4.05 -3.87
N VAL A 38 2.53 3.54 -3.05
CA VAL A 38 3.77 4.26 -2.69
C VAL A 38 4.99 3.33 -2.64
N GLY A 39 6.15 3.89 -2.30
CA GLY A 39 7.31 3.10 -1.89
C GLY A 39 7.97 2.28 -3.01
N GLY A 40 8.42 1.08 -2.63
CA GLY A 40 9.16 0.17 -3.52
C GLY A 40 8.31 -0.28 -4.70
N SER A 41 7.01 -0.52 -4.46
CA SER A 41 6.05 -0.96 -5.47
C SER A 41 5.98 -0.02 -6.69
N VAL A 42 5.90 1.30 -6.47
CA VAL A 42 5.89 2.31 -7.55
C VAL A 42 7.24 2.35 -8.30
N ARG A 43 8.35 2.34 -7.56
CA ARG A 43 9.70 2.32 -8.14
C ARG A 43 9.88 1.10 -9.03
N ASP A 44 9.49 -0.07 -8.55
CA ASP A 44 9.73 -1.33 -9.24
C ASP A 44 8.81 -1.48 -10.46
N ALA A 45 7.57 -0.98 -10.41
CA ALA A 45 6.71 -0.83 -11.59
C ALA A 45 7.35 0.05 -12.67
N LEU A 46 7.83 1.25 -12.31
CA LEU A 46 8.49 2.18 -13.24
C LEU A 46 9.76 1.58 -13.86
N LEU A 47 10.52 0.81 -13.08
CA LEU A 47 11.75 0.16 -13.53
C LEU A 47 11.50 -1.15 -14.30
N GLY A 48 10.26 -1.66 -14.34
CA GLY A 48 9.91 -2.96 -14.93
C GLY A 48 10.50 -4.14 -14.17
N ARG A 49 10.59 -4.02 -12.84
CA ARG A 49 11.08 -5.07 -11.93
C ARG A 49 9.91 -5.84 -11.33
N PRO A 50 10.15 -7.06 -10.80
CA PRO A 50 9.16 -7.74 -9.99
C PRO A 50 8.73 -6.88 -8.79
N MET A 51 7.43 -6.86 -8.51
CA MET A 51 6.85 -6.23 -7.32
C MET A 51 6.44 -7.36 -6.37
N PRO A 52 7.24 -7.64 -5.33
CA PRO A 52 6.92 -8.73 -4.40
C PRO A 52 5.67 -8.42 -3.55
N ASP A 53 5.40 -7.13 -3.33
CA ASP A 53 4.34 -6.57 -2.51
C ASP A 53 3.82 -5.24 -3.07
N LEU A 54 2.61 -4.87 -2.63
CA LEU A 54 1.98 -3.57 -2.90
C LEU A 54 1.91 -2.76 -1.61
N ASP A 55 2.65 -1.65 -1.59
CA ASP A 55 2.63 -0.70 -0.48
C ASP A 55 1.61 0.41 -0.73
N PHE A 56 0.65 0.54 0.18
CA PHE A 56 -0.32 1.62 0.18
C PHE A 56 -0.22 2.47 1.43
N THR A 57 -0.62 3.73 1.27
CA THR A 57 -0.87 4.62 2.38
C THR A 57 -2.22 5.31 2.27
N THR A 58 -2.79 5.68 3.41
CA THR A 58 -4.18 6.15 3.55
C THR A 58 -4.32 7.06 4.77
N ASP A 59 -5.33 7.90 4.80
CA ASP A 59 -5.77 8.64 5.98
C ASP A 59 -6.63 7.78 6.93
N ALA A 60 -6.95 6.54 6.57
CA ALA A 60 -7.66 5.60 7.43
C ALA A 60 -6.78 5.03 8.56
N HIS A 61 -7.34 4.91 9.76
CA HIS A 61 -6.68 4.23 10.88
C HIS A 61 -6.74 2.69 10.74
N PRO A 62 -5.88 1.93 11.44
CA PRO A 62 -5.81 0.47 11.32
C PRO A 62 -7.13 -0.29 11.51
N ASP A 63 -8.03 0.20 12.36
CA ASP A 63 -9.37 -0.38 12.52
C ASP A 63 -10.25 -0.20 11.29
N ASP A 64 -10.21 0.97 10.68
CA ASP A 64 -10.93 1.23 9.43
C ASP A 64 -10.33 0.45 8.27
N ILE A 65 -9.00 0.41 8.16
CA ILE A 65 -8.30 -0.42 7.17
C ILE A 65 -8.77 -1.87 7.28
N LEU A 66 -8.70 -2.45 8.48
CA LEU A 66 -9.10 -3.84 8.71
C LEU A 66 -10.57 -4.07 8.37
N ARG A 67 -11.46 -3.17 8.82
CA ARG A 67 -12.90 -3.23 8.52
C ARG A 67 -13.19 -3.21 7.02
N LEU A 68 -12.42 -2.44 6.25
CA LEU A 68 -12.63 -2.28 4.81
C LEU A 68 -12.13 -3.47 3.98
N ILE A 69 -11.12 -4.20 4.46
CA ILE A 69 -10.47 -5.24 3.65
C ILE A 69 -10.79 -6.67 4.12
N ALA A 70 -11.17 -6.88 5.38
CA ALA A 70 -11.23 -8.21 6.00
C ALA A 70 -12.18 -9.20 5.30
N ASP A 71 -13.27 -8.72 4.68
CA ASP A 71 -14.23 -9.55 3.96
C ASP A 71 -13.84 -9.83 2.49
N TRP A 72 -12.77 -9.19 2.01
CA TRP A 72 -12.37 -9.22 0.62
C TRP A 72 -11.03 -9.91 0.39
N VAL A 73 -10.08 -9.73 1.30
CA VAL A 73 -8.76 -10.36 1.23
C VAL A 73 -8.84 -11.84 1.59
N ASP A 74 -7.86 -12.62 1.13
CA ASP A 74 -7.84 -14.05 1.40
C ASP A 74 -7.34 -14.32 2.83
N THR A 75 -6.44 -13.47 3.34
CA THR A 75 -6.01 -13.43 4.74
C THR A 75 -5.45 -12.04 5.10
N HIS A 76 -5.42 -11.71 6.39
CA HIS A 76 -4.83 -10.49 6.93
C HIS A 76 -4.12 -10.74 8.28
N TRP A 77 -3.23 -9.83 8.66
CA TRP A 77 -2.57 -9.82 9.96
C TRP A 77 -2.30 -8.39 10.44
N ASP A 78 -2.17 -8.23 11.75
CA ASP A 78 -2.08 -6.94 12.44
C ASP A 78 -0.76 -6.76 13.19
N ILE A 79 0.29 -7.52 12.85
CA ILE A 79 1.59 -7.42 13.52
C ILE A 79 2.20 -6.01 13.45
N GLY A 80 1.92 -5.26 12.37
CA GLY A 80 2.37 -3.88 12.16
C GLY A 80 1.41 -2.81 12.68
N ARG A 81 0.31 -3.22 13.34
CA ARG A 81 -0.81 -2.33 13.68
C ARG A 81 -0.42 -1.23 14.65
N GLU A 82 0.47 -1.50 15.59
CA GLU A 82 1.02 -0.51 16.51
C GLU A 82 1.75 0.63 15.77
N PHE A 83 2.29 0.35 14.58
CA PHE A 83 2.96 1.30 13.71
C PHE A 83 2.07 1.83 12.58
N GLY A 84 0.77 1.52 12.65
CA GLY A 84 -0.23 1.99 11.68
C GLY A 84 -0.40 1.12 10.45
N THR A 85 0.19 -0.08 10.39
CA THR A 85 0.20 -0.95 9.20
C THR A 85 -0.67 -2.20 9.39
N ILE A 86 -1.53 -2.49 8.41
CA ILE A 86 -2.22 -3.78 8.28
C ILE A 86 -1.67 -4.50 7.06
N GLY A 87 -1.28 -5.77 7.23
CA GLY A 87 -0.83 -6.63 6.15
C GLY A 87 -1.95 -7.57 5.69
N ALA A 88 -1.96 -7.88 4.39
CA ALA A 88 -2.94 -8.77 3.79
C ALA A 88 -2.38 -9.52 2.58
N VAL A 89 -3.09 -10.56 2.15
CA VAL A 89 -2.86 -11.25 0.87
C VAL A 89 -4.16 -11.28 0.07
N LYS A 90 -4.07 -10.93 -1.22
CA LYS A 90 -5.15 -11.09 -2.18
C LYS A 90 -4.61 -11.73 -3.46
N SER A 91 -5.19 -12.85 -3.88
CA SER A 91 -4.84 -13.53 -5.13
C SER A 91 -3.33 -13.84 -5.23
N GLY A 92 -2.71 -14.18 -4.10
CA GLY A 92 -1.27 -14.45 -4.01
C GLY A 92 -0.36 -13.22 -3.98
N VAL A 93 -0.92 -12.01 -4.00
CA VAL A 93 -0.19 -10.74 -3.89
C VAL A 93 -0.24 -10.24 -2.46
N GLN A 94 0.93 -9.91 -1.90
CA GLN A 94 1.04 -9.28 -0.59
C GLN A 94 0.71 -7.78 -0.69
N ILE A 95 -0.08 -7.30 0.26
CA ILE A 95 -0.53 -5.92 0.34
C ILE A 95 -0.22 -5.41 1.75
N GLU A 96 0.40 -4.24 1.85
CA GLU A 96 0.57 -3.52 3.11
C GLU A 96 -0.12 -2.16 3.01
N ILE A 97 -0.97 -1.83 3.99
CA ILE A 97 -1.70 -0.55 4.03
C ILE A 97 -1.33 0.15 5.33
N THR A 98 -0.72 1.33 5.20
CA THR A 98 -0.20 2.11 6.34
C THR A 98 -0.87 3.46 6.44
N THR A 99 -1.41 3.80 7.62
CA THR A 99 -1.91 5.16 7.89
C THR A 99 -0.83 6.21 7.61
N TYR A 100 -1.22 7.42 7.18
CA TYR A 100 -0.29 8.55 7.10
C TYR A 100 0.41 8.73 8.44
N ARG A 101 1.75 8.79 8.40
CA ARG A 101 2.57 9.07 9.57
C ARG A 101 3.73 9.98 9.17
N ALA A 102 4.11 10.87 10.08
CA ALA A 102 5.37 11.59 10.00
C ALA A 102 6.29 10.99 11.05
N GLU A 103 7.44 10.48 10.62
CA GLU A 103 8.45 9.99 11.56
C GLU A 103 9.34 11.17 11.97
N ALA A 104 9.37 11.48 13.25
CA ALA A 104 10.40 12.33 13.84
C ALA A 104 11.54 11.43 14.34
N TYR A 105 12.75 11.66 13.84
CA TYR A 105 13.95 10.99 14.29
C TYR A 105 14.64 11.90 15.32
N GLU A 106 14.85 11.42 16.55
CA GLU A 106 15.79 12.07 17.46
C GLU A 106 17.23 11.79 16.97
N GLU A 107 18.12 12.78 17.07
CA GLU A 107 19.47 12.77 16.46
C GLU A 107 20.34 11.56 16.84
N ASP A 108 20.01 10.82 17.91
CA ASP A 108 20.80 9.71 18.45
C ASP A 108 20.07 8.34 18.45
N SER A 109 18.93 8.22 17.77
CA SER A 109 18.15 6.97 17.72
C SER A 109 17.63 6.64 16.32
N ARG A 110 17.82 5.39 15.89
CA ARG A 110 17.17 4.84 14.67
C ARG A 110 15.73 4.38 14.90
N LYS A 111 15.18 4.53 16.10
CA LYS A 111 13.80 4.15 16.40
C LYS A 111 12.91 5.39 16.28
N PRO A 112 11.89 5.37 15.39
CA PRO A 112 10.98 6.50 15.27
C PRO A 112 10.08 6.61 16.51
N VAL A 113 9.73 7.84 16.88
CA VAL A 113 8.59 8.13 17.76
C VAL A 113 7.38 8.31 16.85
N VAL A 114 6.32 7.54 17.08
CA VAL A 114 5.06 7.64 16.34
C VAL A 114 4.08 8.48 17.15
N ALA A 115 3.50 9.51 16.54
CA ALA A 115 2.49 10.40 17.12
C ALA A 115 1.20 10.34 16.30
#